data_AF-W9KCE2-F1
#
_entry.id   AF-W9KCE2-F1
#
_cell.length_a   1.000
_cell.length_b   1.000
_cell.length_c   1.000
_cell.angle_alpha   90.00
_cell.angle_beta   90.00
_cell.angle_gamma   90.00
#
_symmetry.space_group_name_H-M   'P 1'
#
loop_
_entity.id
_entity.type
_entity.pdbx_description
1 polymer ?
#
loop_
_entity_poly.entity_id
_entity_poly.type
_entity_poly.pdbx_seq_one_letter_code
_entity_poly.pdbx_strand_id
1 'polypeptide(L)'
;MKFVPTLLFPLSSRVLALQGVLQRSDPQFIHLTFHGGLASYSIAFPVDGSTRKTDHDLSVDVIHNSDYNALEQCFFAIEDQAKLTSKVSTKDGSQHILDNSPRVIIAVDCTGSCVPMYGECYDTRGQPVGPCCNGMCKANRCRPWNSTLS
;
A
#
# COMPACT_ATOMS: atom_id res chain seq x y z
N MET A 1 38.07 35.21 -60.02
CA MET A 1 36.85 34.40 -59.82
C MET A 1 37.31 33.09 -59.16
N LYS A 2 37.42 32.93 -57.83
CA LYS A 2 36.45 32.73 -56.73
C LYS A 2 35.51 31.50 -56.85
N PHE A 3 35.93 30.43 -56.14
CA PHE A 3 35.22 29.37 -55.37
C PHE A 3 34.13 28.53 -56.07
N VAL A 4 33.99 27.21 -55.85
CA VAL A 4 33.68 26.50 -54.58
C VAL A 4 34.04 24.99 -54.69
N PRO A 5 34.56 24.33 -53.64
CA PRO A 5 34.55 22.87 -53.51
C PRO A 5 33.41 22.40 -52.59
N THR A 6 32.64 21.41 -53.03
CA THR A 6 31.52 20.82 -52.29
C THR A 6 32.04 19.87 -51.20
N LEU A 7 31.84 20.24 -49.93
CA LEU A 7 32.13 19.39 -48.77
C LEU A 7 30.96 18.45 -48.48
N LEU A 8 31.21 17.14 -48.52
CA LEU A 8 30.30 16.10 -48.02
C LEU A 8 30.51 15.95 -46.50
N PHE A 9 29.51 16.31 -45.71
CA PHE A 9 29.48 16.06 -44.26
C PHE A 9 28.90 14.66 -43.98
N PRO A 10 29.56 13.80 -43.19
CA PRO A 10 28.95 12.57 -42.70
C PRO A 10 27.98 12.91 -41.56
N LEU A 11 26.70 12.57 -41.75
CA LEU A 11 25.67 12.61 -40.71
C LEU A 11 25.99 11.51 -39.66
N SER A 12 26.67 11.88 -38.57
CA SER A 12 26.81 10.97 -37.42
C SER A 12 25.58 11.06 -36.53
N SER A 13 24.66 10.10 -36.63
CA SER A 13 23.53 9.97 -35.71
C SER A 13 24.01 9.52 -34.34
N ARG A 14 24.17 10.46 -33.40
CA ARG A 14 24.32 10.17 -31.97
C ARG A 14 22.94 9.79 -31.42
N VAL A 15 22.63 8.50 -31.35
CA VAL A 15 21.49 8.03 -30.55
C VAL A 15 21.88 8.18 -29.09
N LEU A 16 21.39 9.22 -28.44
CA LEU A 16 21.39 9.35 -26.99
C LEU A 16 20.50 8.24 -26.44
N ALA A 17 21.11 7.19 -25.90
CA ALA A 17 20.42 6.23 -25.06
C ALA A 17 19.94 6.97 -23.81
N LEU A 18 18.67 7.34 -23.81
CA LEU A 18 17.98 7.86 -22.64
C LEU A 18 17.83 6.69 -21.66
N GLN A 19 18.88 6.44 -20.87
CA GLN A 19 18.77 5.62 -19.68
C GLN A 19 17.94 6.42 -18.68
N GLY A 20 16.61 6.33 -18.83
CA GLY A 20 15.69 6.70 -17.78
C GLY A 20 16.04 5.86 -16.58
N VAL A 21 16.83 6.41 -15.67
CA VAL A 21 16.94 5.93 -14.30
C VAL A 21 15.50 5.90 -13.81
N LEU A 22 14.92 4.70 -13.69
CA LEU A 22 13.71 4.49 -12.92
C LEU A 22 14.05 5.01 -11.53
N GLN A 23 13.69 6.26 -11.27
CA GLN A 23 13.71 6.83 -9.95
C GLN A 23 12.71 6.00 -9.16
N ARG A 24 13.21 4.96 -8.49
CA ARG A 24 12.40 4.13 -7.61
C ARG A 24 11.95 5.07 -6.49
N SER A 25 10.73 5.59 -6.62
CA SER A 25 10.09 6.35 -5.56
C SER A 25 10.27 5.55 -4.28
N ASP A 26 10.74 6.22 -3.22
CA ASP A 26 10.95 5.60 -1.92
C ASP A 26 9.68 4.80 -1.55
N PRO A 27 9.79 3.53 -1.13
CA PRO A 27 8.61 2.72 -0.86
C PRO A 27 7.78 3.39 0.23
N GLN A 28 6.47 3.50 0.00
CA GLN A 28 5.55 3.99 1.02
C GLN A 28 5.63 3.06 2.23
N PHE A 29 5.63 3.62 3.43
CA PHE A 29 5.57 2.87 4.68
C PHE A 29 4.16 2.93 5.26
N ILE A 30 3.71 1.81 5.80
CA ILE A 30 2.44 1.68 6.50
C ILE A 30 2.69 1.37 7.96
N HIS A 31 1.78 1.78 8.83
CA HIS A 31 1.93 1.60 10.27
C HIS A 31 0.88 0.63 10.78
N LEU A 32 1.35 -0.53 11.25
CA LEU A 32 0.50 -1.56 11.83
C LEU A 32 0.73 -1.62 13.33
N THR A 33 -0.35 -1.65 14.10
CA THR A 33 -0.33 -1.90 15.54
C THR A 33 -1.03 -3.22 15.81
N PHE A 34 -0.31 -4.13 16.47
CA PHE A 34 -0.76 -5.46 16.81
C PHE A 34 -1.12 -5.48 18.30
N HIS A 35 -2.31 -5.95 18.63
CA HIS A 35 -2.84 -6.02 19.98
C HIS A 35 -3.09 -7.47 20.38
N GLY A 36 -2.69 -7.82 21.60
CA GLY A 36 -2.83 -9.14 22.22
C GLY A 36 -3.20 -8.99 23.69
N GLY A 37 -4.49 -9.15 24.01
CA GLY A 37 -4.99 -8.93 25.38
C GLY A 37 -4.74 -7.49 25.87
N LEU A 38 -3.87 -7.31 26.87
CA LEU A 38 -3.48 -5.99 27.40
C LEU A 38 -2.16 -5.45 26.81
N ALA A 39 -1.50 -6.22 25.95
CA ALA A 39 -0.22 -5.86 25.35
C ALA A 39 -0.39 -5.45 23.88
N SER A 40 0.56 -4.67 23.37
CA SER A 40 0.59 -4.25 21.97
C SER A 40 1.99 -3.88 21.51
N TYR A 41 2.24 -4.00 20.21
CA TYR A 41 3.45 -3.49 19.56
C TYR A 41 3.12 -2.88 18.19
N SER A 42 3.98 -1.99 17.68
CA SER A 42 3.80 -1.34 16.38
C SER A 42 5.02 -1.54 15.50
N ILE A 43 4.78 -1.82 14.20
CA ILE A 43 5.84 -1.99 13.20
C ILE A 43 5.45 -1.21 11.94
N ALA A 44 6.44 -0.55 11.34
CA ALA A 44 6.30 0.05 10.02
C ALA A 44 6.78 -0.92 8.94
N PHE A 45 5.93 -1.18 7.94
CA PHE A 45 6.27 -2.04 6.80
C PHE A 45 6.35 -1.22 5.52
N PRO A 46 7.39 -1.37 4.69
CA PRO A 46 7.38 -0.83 3.35
C PRO A 46 6.45 -1.65 2.46
N VAL A 47 5.76 -0.96 1.57
CA VAL A 47 4.82 -1.54 0.62
C VAL A 47 5.55 -1.90 -0.67
N ASP A 48 6.45 -2.88 -0.57
CA ASP A 48 7.35 -3.29 -1.65
C ASP A 48 7.13 -4.74 -2.12
N GLY A 49 6.17 -5.47 -1.53
CA GLY A 49 5.91 -6.87 -1.84
C GLY A 49 6.89 -7.87 -1.22
N SER A 50 7.79 -7.42 -0.34
CA SER A 50 8.74 -8.31 0.34
C SER A 50 8.16 -8.75 1.68
N THR A 51 8.12 -10.06 1.90
CA THR A 51 7.77 -10.62 3.20
C THR A 51 8.81 -10.27 4.26
N ARG A 52 8.38 -9.66 5.36
CA ARG A 52 9.24 -9.25 6.48
C ARG A 52 8.75 -9.86 7.78
N LYS A 53 9.69 -10.37 8.57
CA LYS A 53 9.40 -10.93 9.88
C LYS A 53 8.98 -9.82 10.85
N THR A 54 8.07 -10.17 11.74
CA THR A 54 7.66 -9.33 12.87
C THR A 54 8.60 -9.47 14.07
N ASP A 55 9.24 -10.64 14.20
CA ASP A 55 10.14 -11.04 15.30
C ASP A 55 9.55 -10.75 16.70
N HIS A 56 8.26 -11.06 16.86
CA HIS A 56 7.51 -10.92 18.12
C HIS A 56 6.76 -12.21 18.47
N ASP A 57 6.65 -12.50 19.76
CA ASP A 57 5.97 -13.68 20.32
C ASP A 57 4.56 -13.37 20.88
N LEU A 58 4.10 -12.13 20.75
CA LEU A 58 2.78 -11.72 21.21
C LEU A 58 1.70 -12.45 20.37
N SER A 59 0.78 -13.11 21.07
CA SER A 59 -0.42 -13.66 20.46
C SER A 59 -1.42 -12.54 20.16
N VAL A 60 -1.64 -12.26 18.88
CA VAL A 60 -2.40 -11.11 18.38
C VAL A 60 -3.85 -11.52 18.13
N ASP A 61 -4.79 -10.74 18.67
CA ASP A 61 -6.22 -10.85 18.41
C ASP A 61 -6.76 -9.72 17.53
N VAL A 62 -6.09 -8.57 17.50
CA VAL A 62 -6.47 -7.40 16.69
C VAL A 62 -5.24 -6.78 16.03
N ILE A 63 -5.33 -6.52 14.73
CA ILE A 63 -4.37 -5.67 14.01
C ILE A 63 -5.10 -4.39 13.61
N HIS A 64 -4.59 -3.24 14.04
CA HIS A 64 -5.09 -1.90 13.73
C HIS A 64 -4.15 -1.20 12.76
N ASN A 65 -4.71 -0.59 11.72
CA ASN A 65 -4.04 0.39 10.88
C ASN A 65 -4.99 1.55 10.48
N SER A 66 -4.42 2.69 10.06
CA SER A 66 -5.21 3.90 9.74
C SER A 66 -4.82 4.62 8.45
N ASP A 67 -3.67 4.24 7.88
CA ASP A 67 -3.03 4.90 6.73
C ASP A 67 -3.00 4.02 5.47
N TYR A 68 -3.62 2.84 5.50
CA TYR A 68 -3.52 1.86 4.41
C TYR A 68 -4.70 0.89 4.32
N ASN A 69 -4.88 0.21 3.20
CA ASN A 69 -5.90 -0.84 3.10
C ASN A 69 -5.29 -2.21 3.42
N ALA A 70 -4.80 -2.38 4.65
CA ALA A 70 -4.12 -3.60 5.08
C ALA A 70 -4.99 -4.86 4.94
N LEU A 71 -6.32 -4.70 5.01
CA LEU A 71 -7.31 -5.75 4.77
C LEU A 71 -7.13 -6.45 3.42
N GLU A 72 -6.98 -5.68 2.35
CA GLU A 72 -6.96 -6.21 0.98
C GLU A 72 -5.54 -6.27 0.40
N GLN A 73 -4.63 -5.47 0.95
CA GLN A 73 -3.32 -5.22 0.38
C GLN A 73 -2.15 -5.78 1.21
N CYS A 74 -2.42 -6.36 2.38
CA CYS A 74 -1.42 -7.06 3.16
C CYS A 74 -1.77 -8.54 3.36
N PHE A 75 -0.72 -9.36 3.33
CA PHE A 75 -0.74 -10.76 3.73
C PHE A 75 -0.04 -10.90 5.09
N PHE A 76 -0.70 -11.63 5.99
CA PHE A 76 -0.22 -11.90 7.34
C PHE A 76 0.03 -13.39 7.48
N ALA A 77 1.30 -13.76 7.68
CA ALA A 77 1.69 -15.13 7.97
C ALA A 77 1.54 -15.40 9.47
N ILE A 78 0.95 -16.55 9.81
CA ILE A 78 0.80 -17.05 11.18
C ILE A 78 1.33 -18.48 11.27
N GLU A 79 1.63 -18.94 12.48
CA GLU A 79 1.92 -20.35 12.73
C GLU A 79 0.68 -21.22 12.37
N ASP A 80 0.90 -22.32 11.65
CA ASP A 80 -0.10 -23.32 11.24
C ASP A 80 -1.24 -22.85 10.31
N GLN A 81 -0.92 -21.98 9.32
CA GLN A 81 -1.68 -21.70 8.08
C GLN A 81 -3.22 -21.63 8.17
N ALA A 82 -3.79 -20.96 9.18
CA ALA A 82 -5.15 -20.44 9.07
C ALA A 82 -5.13 -19.04 8.44
N LYS A 83 -5.99 -18.78 7.46
CA LYS A 83 -6.18 -17.42 6.93
C LYS A 83 -6.89 -16.58 7.98
N LEU A 84 -6.32 -15.43 8.37
CA LEU A 84 -6.97 -14.50 9.29
C LEU A 84 -8.32 -14.04 8.73
N THR A 85 -9.32 -13.89 9.61
CA THR A 85 -10.60 -13.28 9.25
C THR A 85 -10.53 -11.80 9.51
N SER A 86 -10.83 -10.99 8.51
CA SER A 86 -10.75 -9.55 8.69
C SER A 86 -12.13 -8.94 8.92
N LYS A 87 -12.22 -7.99 9.85
CA LYS A 87 -13.40 -7.15 10.07
C LYS A 87 -13.01 -5.68 10.07
N VAL A 88 -13.98 -4.81 9.90
CA VAL A 88 -13.76 -3.36 10.01
C VAL A 88 -14.47 -2.90 11.27
N SER A 89 -13.80 -2.13 12.12
CA SER A 89 -14.45 -1.52 13.28
C SER A 89 -15.36 -0.41 12.82
N THR A 90 -16.62 -0.48 13.27
CA THR A 90 -17.63 0.54 13.00
C THR A 90 -17.50 1.75 13.94
N LYS A 91 -16.65 1.70 14.97
CA LYS A 91 -16.50 2.79 15.96
C LYS A 91 -15.56 3.89 15.48
N ASP A 92 -14.35 3.53 15.12
CA ASP A 92 -13.25 4.43 14.71
C ASP A 92 -12.95 4.32 13.21
N GLY A 93 -13.58 3.38 12.51
CA GLY A 93 -13.35 3.16 11.08
C GLY A 93 -11.98 2.58 10.79
N SER A 94 -11.31 1.97 11.76
CA SER A 94 -10.08 1.23 11.53
C SER A 94 -10.37 -0.19 11.03
N GLN A 95 -9.43 -0.77 10.29
CA GLN A 95 -9.51 -2.18 9.93
C GLN A 95 -9.00 -3.00 11.12
N HIS A 96 -9.74 -4.03 11.49
CA HIS A 96 -9.40 -4.99 12.53
C HIS A 96 -9.28 -6.37 11.92
N ILE A 97 -8.05 -6.86 11.76
CA ILE A 97 -7.88 -8.25 11.40
C ILE A 97 -8.04 -9.08 12.67
N LEU A 98 -9.08 -9.91 12.71
CA LEU A 98 -9.52 -10.66 13.89
C LEU A 98 -9.29 -12.15 13.67
N ASP A 99 -8.39 -12.74 14.46
CA ASP A 99 -8.43 -14.18 14.65
C ASP A 99 -9.44 -14.53 15.76
N ASN A 100 -10.27 -15.55 15.56
CA ASN A 100 -11.13 -16.05 16.63
C ASN A 100 -10.31 -16.77 17.72
N SER A 101 -9.06 -17.10 17.42
CA SER A 101 -8.09 -17.61 18.38
C SER A 101 -6.83 -16.75 18.25
N PRO A 102 -6.40 -16.00 19.28
CA PRO A 102 -5.17 -15.21 19.21
C PRO A 102 -3.99 -16.05 18.70
N ARG A 103 -3.19 -15.50 17.77
CA ARG A 103 -2.04 -16.17 17.13
C ARG A 103 -0.85 -15.25 16.99
N VAL A 104 0.35 -15.82 16.98
CA VAL A 104 1.56 -15.07 16.66
C VAL A 104 1.60 -14.78 15.15
N ILE A 105 1.70 -13.51 14.79
CA ILE A 105 1.99 -13.08 13.42
C ILE A 105 3.49 -13.21 13.23
N ILE A 106 3.94 -14.06 12.30
CA ILE A 106 5.38 -14.34 12.08
C ILE A 106 5.98 -13.46 10.99
N ALA A 107 5.17 -13.02 10.03
CA ALA A 107 5.61 -12.15 8.95
C ALA A 107 4.44 -11.39 8.31
N VAL A 108 4.77 -10.27 7.67
CA VAL A 108 3.85 -9.43 6.92
C VAL A 108 4.46 -9.11 5.56
N ASP A 109 3.61 -9.11 4.53
CA ASP A 109 3.92 -8.63 3.19
C ASP A 109 2.80 -7.66 2.77
N CYS A 110 3.14 -6.50 2.23
CA CYS A 110 2.16 -5.51 1.77
C CYS A 110 2.50 -5.02 0.36
N THR A 111 1.48 -4.87 -0.49
CA THR A 111 1.62 -4.50 -1.90
C THR A 111 0.56 -3.51 -2.36
N GLY A 112 0.92 -2.70 -3.35
CA GLY A 112 -0.02 -1.82 -4.02
C GLY A 112 -0.08 -0.43 -3.40
N SER A 113 -1.11 0.32 -3.78
CA SER A 113 -1.30 1.69 -3.32
C SER A 113 -2.78 1.93 -3.05
N CYS A 114 -3.07 2.96 -2.27
CA CYS A 114 -4.44 3.33 -1.95
C CYS A 114 -4.62 4.84 -2.10
N VAL A 115 -5.87 5.24 -2.34
CA VAL A 115 -6.28 6.64 -2.42
C VAL A 115 -6.43 7.16 -0.98
N PRO A 116 -5.78 8.28 -0.63
CA PRO A 116 -5.87 8.85 0.70
C PRO A 116 -7.32 9.26 1.01
N MET A 117 -7.61 9.44 2.31
CA MET A 117 -8.93 9.87 2.75
C MET A 117 -9.35 11.16 2.04
N TYR A 118 -10.62 11.20 1.64
CA TYR A 118 -11.24 12.27 0.86
C TYR A 118 -10.72 12.47 -0.58
N GLY A 119 -9.72 11.70 -1.01
CA GLY A 119 -9.28 11.65 -2.39
C GLY A 119 -10.33 11.03 -3.32
N GLU A 120 -10.17 11.25 -4.63
CA GLU A 120 -11.10 10.74 -5.64
C GLU A 120 -10.84 9.26 -5.94
N CYS A 121 -11.85 8.42 -5.76
CA CYS A 121 -11.74 6.98 -6.03
C CYS A 121 -11.96 6.61 -7.50
N TYR A 122 -12.57 7.51 -8.28
CA TYR A 122 -12.67 7.41 -9.73
C TYR A 122 -12.16 8.70 -10.39
N ASP A 123 -11.46 8.55 -11.52
CA ASP A 123 -10.99 9.66 -12.32
C ASP A 123 -12.12 10.34 -13.11
N THR A 124 -11.78 11.40 -13.85
CA THR A 124 -12.73 12.16 -14.70
C THR A 124 -13.42 11.33 -15.80
N ARG A 125 -12.91 10.13 -16.11
CA ARG A 125 -13.48 9.18 -17.08
C ARG A 125 -14.26 8.06 -16.39
N GLY A 126 -14.41 8.13 -15.07
CA GLY A 126 -15.06 7.09 -14.26
C GLY A 126 -14.22 5.82 -14.08
N GLN A 127 -12.91 5.86 -14.35
CA GLN A 127 -12.02 4.72 -14.12
C GLN A 127 -11.57 4.68 -12.65
N PRO A 128 -11.52 3.49 -12.02
CA PRO A 128 -11.07 3.37 -10.64
C PRO A 128 -9.60 3.77 -10.52
N VAL A 129 -9.31 4.69 -9.58
CA VAL A 129 -7.94 5.13 -9.26
C VAL A 129 -7.25 4.11 -8.36
N GLY A 130 -7.99 3.52 -7.42
CA GLY A 130 -7.51 2.53 -6.47
C GLY A 130 -8.45 2.39 -5.27
N PRO A 131 -8.20 1.42 -4.37
CA PRO A 131 -8.96 1.31 -3.14
C PRO A 131 -8.67 2.49 -2.21
N CYS A 132 -9.62 2.82 -1.33
CA CYS A 132 -9.40 3.84 -0.32
C CYS A 132 -8.52 3.30 0.80
N CYS A 133 -7.57 4.10 1.29
CA CYS A 133 -6.63 3.65 2.33
C CYS A 133 -7.39 3.19 3.58
N ASN A 134 -8.20 4.04 4.20
CA ASN A 134 -8.93 3.66 5.40
C ASN A 134 -10.43 3.95 5.26
N GLY A 135 -11.07 3.31 4.30
CA GLY A 135 -12.47 3.59 4.05
C GLY A 135 -13.08 2.95 2.82
N MET A 136 -14.26 3.44 2.48
CA MET A 136 -15.01 3.09 1.29
C MET A 136 -15.12 4.28 0.33
N CYS A 137 -15.27 3.99 -0.95
CA CYS A 137 -15.60 5.00 -1.94
C CYS A 137 -17.10 5.37 -1.86
N LYS A 138 -17.42 6.62 -1.50
CA LYS A 138 -18.79 7.15 -1.43
C LYS A 138 -18.84 8.54 -2.08
N ALA A 139 -19.75 8.72 -3.03
CA ALA A 139 -19.89 9.95 -3.82
C ALA A 139 -18.56 10.39 -4.47
N ASN A 140 -17.90 9.45 -5.15
CA ASN A 140 -16.57 9.61 -5.77
C ASN A 140 -15.44 10.07 -4.84
N ARG A 141 -15.59 9.91 -3.51
CA ARG A 141 -14.50 10.21 -2.57
C ARG A 141 -14.31 9.11 -1.55
N CYS A 142 -13.06 8.94 -1.12
CA CYS A 142 -12.75 8.07 -0.01
C CYS A 142 -13.32 8.63 1.30
N ARG A 143 -14.15 7.84 1.97
CA ARG A 143 -14.79 8.21 3.24
C ARG A 143 -14.51 7.14 4.28
N PRO A 144 -14.40 7.51 5.57
CA PRO A 144 -14.19 6.54 6.64
C PRO A 144 -15.27 5.46 6.61
N TRP A 145 -14.95 4.23 7.04
CA TRP A 145 -15.91 3.14 7.08
C TRP A 145 -17.15 3.44 7.95
N ASN A 146 -17.01 4.30 8.96
CA ASN A 146 -18.10 4.73 9.85
C ASN A 146 -18.98 5.87 9.26
N SER A 147 -18.69 6.37 8.06
CA SER A 147 -19.46 7.44 7.39
C SER A 147 -20.83 7.01 6.85
N THR A 148 -21.27 5.80 7.19
CA THR A 148 -22.61 5.26 6.96
C THR A 148 -23.66 5.75 7.97
N LEU A 149 -23.28 6.52 8.99
CA LEU A 149 -24.18 7.02 10.05
C LEU A 149 -24.69 8.46 9.87
N SER A 150 -24.68 9.02 8.65
CA SER A 150 -25.34 10.30 8.38
C SER A 150 -26.27 10.23 7.20
#